data_AF-A0A4S3LUZ2-F1
#
_entry.id   AF-A0A4S3LUZ2-F1
#
_cell.length_a   1.000
_cell.length_b   1.000
_cell.length_c   1.000
_cell.angle_alpha   90.00
_cell.angle_beta   90.00
_cell.angle_gamma   90.00
#
_symmetry.space_group_name_H-M   'P 1'
#
loop_
_entity.id
_entity.type
_entity.pdbx_description
1 polymer ?
#
loop_
_entity_poly.entity_id
_entity_poly.type
_entity_poly.pdbx_seq_one_letter_code
_entity_poly.pdbx_strand_id
1 'polypeptide(L)'
;MKVMACVASGPSLTEADCALLTSAGIETIVVNSSWKMMPCARHLYAGDFQWWQANHEIIPSEITRWSSSHATCCRYNARLFESPINGSFNSGQRAILLARKLGADLIILLGYDCSISEGTHWHADHSDGLKNPDARSVMRWRREFSELTQCVPSHIIINCSRHTELSLFKKADLEEQLAACKNILSRG
;
A
#
# COMPACT_ATOMS: atom_id res chain seq x y z
N MET A 1 15.72 -2.02 13.84
CA MET A 1 14.57 -1.25 13.32
C MET A 1 14.09 -1.89 12.03
N LYS A 2 12.84 -2.33 11.95
CA LYS A 2 12.25 -2.91 10.74
C LYS A 2 11.53 -1.83 9.93
N VAL A 3 12.02 -1.57 8.71
CA VAL A 3 11.38 -0.64 7.76
C VAL A 3 10.62 -1.43 6.71
N MET A 4 9.39 -1.03 6.42
CA MET A 4 8.60 -1.60 5.34
C MET A 4 8.02 -0.49 4.48
N ALA A 5 7.76 -0.79 3.21
CA ALA A 5 7.08 0.14 2.31
C ALA A 5 5.73 -0.43 1.83
N CYS A 6 4.70 0.39 1.85
CA CYS A 6 3.43 0.10 1.20
C CYS A 6 3.36 0.84 -0.14
N VAL A 7 3.00 0.10 -1.19
CA VAL A 7 3.05 0.60 -2.58
C VAL A 7 1.66 0.49 -3.19
N ALA A 8 0.95 1.62 -3.26
CA ALA A 8 -0.40 1.74 -3.78
C ALA A 8 -0.42 2.14 -5.26
N SER A 9 -1.61 2.33 -5.83
CA SER A 9 -1.79 2.51 -7.28
C SER A 9 -2.02 3.95 -7.71
N GLY A 10 -1.74 4.95 -6.85
CA GLY A 10 -1.83 6.36 -7.23
C GLY A 10 -0.92 6.71 -8.42
N PRO A 11 -1.32 7.66 -9.28
CA PRO A 11 -0.53 8.11 -10.43
C PRO A 11 0.89 8.58 -10.10
N SER A 12 1.14 9.03 -8.86
CA SER A 12 2.46 9.49 -8.44
C SER A 12 3.52 8.39 -8.32
N LEU A 13 3.11 7.12 -8.35
CA LEU A 13 4.04 5.98 -8.29
C LEU A 13 4.75 5.79 -9.63
N THR A 14 6.08 5.73 -9.59
CA THR A 14 6.91 5.48 -10.79
C THR A 14 7.75 4.21 -10.67
N GLU A 15 8.19 3.66 -11.81
CA GLU A 15 9.12 2.53 -11.83
C GLU A 15 10.45 2.83 -11.13
N ALA A 16 10.90 4.10 -11.18
CA ALA A 16 12.10 4.55 -10.48
C ALA A 16 11.95 4.42 -8.96
N ASP A 17 10.78 4.76 -8.41
CA ASP A 17 10.53 4.63 -6.96
C ASP A 17 10.56 3.15 -6.54
N CYS A 18 10.00 2.27 -7.36
CA CYS A 18 10.03 0.81 -7.17
C CYS A 18 11.47 0.25 -7.22
N ALA A 19 12.28 0.72 -8.17
CA ALA A 19 13.69 0.34 -8.29
C ALA A 19 14.51 0.80 -7.08
N LEU A 20 14.23 2.00 -6.54
CA LEU A 20 14.88 2.52 -5.34
C LEU A 20 14.57 1.66 -4.10
N LEU A 21 13.31 1.29 -3.87
CA LEU A 21 12.93 0.38 -2.79
C LEU A 21 13.64 -0.98 -2.89
N THR A 22 13.67 -1.54 -4.09
CA THR A 22 14.32 -2.83 -4.37
C THR A 22 15.82 -2.76 -4.11
N SER A 23 16.49 -1.72 -4.61
CA SER A 23 17.93 -1.51 -4.43
C SER A 23 18.31 -1.23 -2.98
N ALA A 24 17.39 -0.66 -2.20
CA ALA A 24 17.56 -0.45 -0.76
C ALA A 24 17.25 -1.69 0.08
N GLY A 25 16.75 -2.79 -0.52
CA GLY A 25 16.39 -4.01 0.20
C GLY A 25 15.20 -3.82 1.15
N ILE A 26 14.33 -2.85 0.88
CA ILE A 26 13.15 -2.59 1.72
C ILE A 26 12.06 -3.62 1.42
N GLU A 27 11.56 -4.27 2.47
CA GLU A 27 10.44 -5.22 2.36
C GLU A 27 9.15 -4.48 1.99
N THR A 28 8.46 -4.95 0.95
CA THR A 28 7.29 -4.26 0.38
C THR A 28 5.98 -5.01 0.53
N ILE A 29 4.92 -4.23 0.71
CA ILE A 29 3.52 -4.64 0.58
C ILE A 29 2.94 -3.88 -0.61
N VAL A 30 2.73 -4.57 -1.73
CA VAL A 30 2.02 -3.99 -2.89
C VAL A 30 0.51 -4.08 -2.68
N VAL A 31 -0.20 -3.04 -3.11
CA VAL A 31 -1.65 -2.96 -2.98
C VAL A 31 -2.30 -3.21 -4.33
N ASN A 32 -3.23 -4.15 -4.38
CA ASN A 32 -3.96 -4.51 -5.60
C ASN A 32 -2.98 -4.68 -6.77
N SER A 33 -3.16 -3.96 -7.88
CA SER A 33 -2.41 -4.14 -9.13
C SER A 33 -0.95 -3.70 -9.08
N SER A 34 -0.48 -3.03 -8.01
CA SER A 34 0.90 -2.52 -7.92
C SER A 34 1.98 -3.60 -7.89
N TRP A 35 1.60 -4.88 -7.77
CA TRP A 35 2.53 -6.00 -8.02
C TRP A 35 3.10 -6.01 -9.44
N LYS A 36 2.40 -5.41 -10.42
CA LYS A 36 2.90 -5.31 -11.80
C LYS A 36 4.12 -4.41 -11.89
N MET A 37 4.22 -3.39 -11.03
CA MET A 37 5.40 -2.53 -10.91
C MET A 37 6.48 -3.10 -10.00
N MET A 38 6.09 -3.95 -9.04
CA MET A 38 7.01 -4.63 -8.13
C MET A 38 6.73 -6.13 -8.06
N PRO A 39 7.06 -6.89 -9.11
CA PRO A 39 6.85 -8.35 -9.12
C PRO A 39 7.72 -9.06 -8.07
N CYS A 40 8.78 -8.41 -7.59
CA CYS A 40 9.64 -8.90 -6.52
C CYS A 40 9.13 -8.58 -5.10
N ALA A 41 7.92 -8.03 -4.95
CA ALA A 41 7.39 -7.68 -3.64
C ALA A 41 7.19 -8.91 -2.74
N ARG A 42 7.43 -8.77 -1.43
CA ARG A 42 7.27 -9.89 -0.50
C ARG A 42 5.80 -10.18 -0.19
N HIS A 43 4.99 -9.12 -0.14
CA HIS A 43 3.59 -9.19 0.27
C HIS A 43 2.69 -8.45 -0.71
N LEU A 44 1.48 -8.97 -0.90
CA LEU A 44 0.39 -8.29 -1.57
C LEU A 44 -0.82 -8.22 -0.64
N TYR A 45 -1.45 -7.04 -0.58
CA TYR A 45 -2.75 -6.88 0.05
C TYR A 45 -3.80 -6.46 -0.97
N ALA A 46 -4.96 -7.14 -0.98
CA ALA A 46 -6.14 -6.69 -1.70
C ALA A 46 -7.43 -7.02 -0.91
N GLY A 47 -8.25 -5.99 -0.69
CA GLY A 47 -9.54 -6.10 0.00
C GLY A 47 -10.74 -6.38 -0.92
N ASP A 48 -10.60 -6.08 -2.21
CA ASP A 48 -11.70 -6.14 -3.18
C ASP A 48 -11.85 -7.54 -3.79
N PHE A 49 -13.03 -8.14 -3.65
CA PHE A 49 -13.30 -9.49 -4.16
C PHE A 49 -13.28 -9.58 -5.69
N GLN A 50 -13.81 -8.57 -6.40
CA GLN A 50 -13.83 -8.55 -7.86
C GLN A 50 -12.41 -8.40 -8.41
N TRP A 51 -11.55 -7.65 -7.73
CA TRP A 51 -10.14 -7.55 -8.09
C TRP A 51 -9.46 -8.93 -8.02
N TRP A 52 -9.75 -9.73 -7.00
CA TRP A 52 -9.25 -11.10 -6.91
C TRP A 52 -9.76 -11.97 -8.06
N GLN A 53 -11.06 -11.91 -8.39
CA GLN A 53 -11.61 -12.65 -9.53
C GLN A 53 -10.82 -12.39 -10.82
N ALA A 54 -10.47 -11.12 -11.08
CA ALA A 54 -9.78 -10.71 -12.30
C ALA A 54 -8.26 -10.96 -12.30
N ASN A 55 -7.59 -10.99 -11.14
CA ASN A 55 -6.12 -10.93 -11.10
C ASN A 55 -5.43 -12.13 -10.45
N HIS A 56 -6.14 -12.99 -9.70
CA HIS A 56 -5.50 -13.98 -8.83
C HIS A 56 -4.56 -14.98 -9.54
N GLU A 57 -4.85 -15.33 -10.79
CA GLU A 57 -4.08 -16.31 -11.57
C GLU A 57 -2.72 -15.78 -12.04
N ILE A 58 -2.61 -14.46 -12.22
CA ILE A 58 -1.42 -13.81 -12.81
C ILE A 58 -0.46 -13.22 -11.77
N ILE A 59 -0.80 -13.32 -10.48
CA ILE A 59 0.08 -12.87 -9.39
C ILE A 59 1.22 -13.88 -9.21
N PRO A 60 2.50 -13.44 -9.19
CA PRO A 60 3.64 -14.32 -8.95
C PRO A 60 3.47 -15.17 -7.68
N SER A 61 3.89 -16.44 -7.73
CA SER A 61 3.71 -17.43 -6.66
C SER A 61 4.48 -17.09 -5.39
N GLU A 62 5.55 -16.33 -5.52
CA GLU A 62 6.48 -15.96 -4.45
C GLU A 62 5.88 -14.90 -3.53
N ILE A 63 4.90 -14.13 -4.02
CA ILE A 63 4.26 -13.05 -3.26
C ILE A 63 3.29 -13.65 -2.26
N THR A 64 3.51 -13.37 -0.97
CA THR A 64 2.55 -13.76 0.06
C THR A 64 1.29 -12.90 -0.04
N ARG A 65 0.16 -13.54 -0.34
CA ARG A 65 -1.14 -12.92 -0.57
C ARG A 65 -1.90 -12.70 0.75
N TRP A 66 -2.49 -11.52 0.92
CA TRP A 66 -3.30 -11.15 2.09
C TRP A 66 -4.64 -10.53 1.69
N SER A 67 -5.70 -10.86 2.44
CA SER A 67 -7.02 -10.22 2.34
C SER A 67 -7.71 -10.21 3.70
N SER A 68 -8.78 -9.42 3.87
CA SER A 68 -9.56 -9.36 5.12
C SER A 68 -10.87 -10.14 5.07
N SER A 69 -11.17 -10.82 3.95
CA SER A 69 -12.36 -11.66 3.80
C SER A 69 -12.00 -13.14 3.88
N HIS A 70 -12.62 -13.87 4.80
CA HIS A 70 -12.47 -15.33 4.91
C HIS A 70 -12.81 -16.03 3.60
N ALA A 71 -13.92 -15.66 2.95
CA ALA A 71 -14.34 -16.25 1.69
C ALA A 71 -13.30 -16.02 0.57
N THR A 72 -12.74 -14.81 0.49
CA THR A 72 -11.66 -14.48 -0.46
C THR A 72 -10.40 -15.29 -0.16
N CYS A 73 -10.01 -15.39 1.11
CA CYS A 73 -8.82 -16.12 1.55
C CYS A 73 -8.92 -17.60 1.20
N CYS A 74 -10.05 -18.24 1.51
CA CYS A 74 -10.31 -19.63 1.16
C CYS A 74 -10.31 -19.85 -0.35
N ARG A 75 -10.95 -18.95 -1.12
CA ARG A 75 -11.11 -19.12 -2.57
C ARG A 75 -9.82 -18.92 -3.35
N TYR A 76 -8.96 -17.98 -2.95
CA TYR A 76 -7.79 -17.57 -3.73
C TYR A 76 -6.45 -17.87 -3.03
N ASN A 77 -6.47 -18.75 -2.02
CA ASN A 77 -5.31 -19.13 -1.22
C ASN A 77 -4.53 -17.91 -0.68
N ALA A 78 -5.26 -16.98 -0.07
CA ALA A 78 -4.67 -15.82 0.59
C ALA A 78 -4.72 -16.00 2.11
N ARG A 79 -3.79 -15.34 2.82
CA ARG A 79 -3.78 -15.30 4.28
C ARG A 79 -4.79 -14.28 4.79
N LEU A 80 -5.52 -14.66 5.84
CA LEU A 80 -6.44 -13.75 6.50
C LEU A 80 -5.70 -12.68 7.30
N PHE A 81 -6.02 -11.43 7.02
CA PHE A 81 -5.66 -10.28 7.83
C PHE A 81 -6.89 -9.73 8.55
N GLU A 82 -7.00 -10.07 9.83
CA GLU A 82 -7.96 -9.47 10.75
C GLU A 82 -7.48 -8.08 11.17
N SER A 83 -8.23 -7.06 10.76
CA SER A 83 -7.91 -5.67 11.05
C SER A 83 -8.40 -5.26 12.43
N PRO A 84 -7.64 -4.47 13.20
CA PRO A 84 -8.11 -3.90 14.46
C PRO A 84 -9.17 -2.79 14.28
N ILE A 85 -9.34 -2.27 13.05
CA ILE A 85 -10.32 -1.22 12.74
C ILE A 85 -11.54 -1.84 12.06
N ASN A 86 -12.71 -1.67 12.69
CA ASN A 86 -14.01 -2.07 12.15
C ASN A 86 -14.56 -1.01 11.18
N GLY A 87 -15.44 -1.43 10.26
CA GLY A 87 -16.12 -0.51 9.33
C GLY A 87 -15.51 -0.49 7.92
N SER A 88 -15.76 0.62 7.21
CA SER A 88 -15.28 0.83 5.84
C SER A 88 -13.77 0.89 5.78
N PHE A 89 -13.19 0.42 4.69
CA PHE A 89 -11.76 0.53 4.45
C PHE A 89 -11.45 0.53 2.95
N ASN A 90 -10.28 1.07 2.61
CA ASN A 90 -9.61 0.83 1.34
C ASN A 90 -8.39 -0.08 1.53
N SER A 91 -7.95 -0.72 0.45
CA SER A 91 -6.81 -1.65 0.51
C SER A 91 -5.51 -0.99 0.98
N GLY A 92 -5.31 0.29 0.67
CA GLY A 92 -4.13 1.04 1.11
C GLY A 92 -4.07 1.22 2.63
N GLN A 93 -5.20 1.52 3.27
CA GLN A 93 -5.32 1.60 4.73
C GLN A 93 -4.96 0.26 5.38
N ARG A 94 -5.48 -0.84 4.84
CA ARG A 94 -5.23 -2.19 5.36
C ARG A 94 -3.79 -2.65 5.16
N ALA A 95 -3.14 -2.26 4.06
CA ALA A 95 -1.73 -2.52 3.85
C ALA A 95 -0.85 -1.87 4.94
N ILE A 96 -1.19 -0.65 5.37
CA ILE A 96 -0.48 0.02 6.48
C ILE A 96 -0.65 -0.74 7.79
N LEU A 97 -1.87 -1.16 8.12
CA LEU A 97 -2.13 -1.97 9.32
C LEU A 97 -1.44 -3.34 9.25
N LEU A 98 -1.38 -3.95 8.06
CA LEU A 98 -0.65 -5.20 7.84
C LEU A 98 0.85 -4.99 8.05
N ALA A 99 1.45 -3.91 7.54
CA ALA A 99 2.86 -3.59 7.80
C ALA A 99 3.13 -3.49 9.31
N ARG A 100 2.23 -2.84 10.07
CA ARG A 100 2.33 -2.78 11.53
C ARG A 100 2.23 -4.17 12.17
N LYS A 101 1.29 -5.02 11.74
CA LYS A 101 1.16 -6.42 12.22
C LYS A 101 2.41 -7.26 11.92
N LEU A 102 3.06 -7.00 10.79
CA LEU A 102 4.32 -7.65 10.38
C LEU A 102 5.56 -7.07 11.10
N GLY A 103 5.35 -6.17 12.07
CA GLY A 103 6.40 -5.66 12.94
C GLY A 103 7.16 -4.46 12.40
N ALA A 104 6.59 -3.70 11.45
CA ALA A 104 7.22 -2.46 11.00
C ALA A 104 7.32 -1.45 12.16
N ASP A 105 8.53 -0.91 12.34
CA ASP A 105 8.84 0.22 13.21
C ASP A 105 8.71 1.55 12.45
N LEU A 106 8.86 1.50 11.13
CA LEU A 106 8.71 2.63 10.21
C LEU A 106 8.05 2.15 8.91
N ILE A 107 7.07 2.91 8.42
CA ILE A 107 6.29 2.60 7.23
C ILE A 107 6.46 3.74 6.21
N ILE A 108 6.98 3.40 5.03
CA ILE A 108 7.08 4.30 3.88
C ILE A 108 5.88 4.09 2.97
N LEU A 109 5.26 5.16 2.48
CA LEU A 109 4.14 5.08 1.52
C LEU A 109 4.55 5.62 0.15
N LEU A 110 4.18 4.90 -0.91
CA LEU A 110 4.31 5.34 -2.31
C LEU A 110 3.02 5.09 -3.11
N GLY A 111 2.63 6.02 -3.96
CA GLY A 111 1.35 5.96 -4.69
C GLY A 111 0.13 6.19 -3.80
N TYR A 112 0.30 6.86 -2.66
CA TYR A 112 -0.75 7.20 -1.69
C TYR A 112 -1.21 8.66 -1.90
N ASP A 113 -1.71 8.93 -3.09
CA ASP A 113 -2.00 10.28 -3.56
C ASP A 113 -3.26 10.84 -2.88
N CYS A 114 -4.28 9.98 -2.70
CA CYS A 114 -5.60 10.35 -2.18
C CYS A 114 -6.19 11.59 -2.88
N SER A 115 -5.97 11.63 -4.19
CA SER A 115 -6.53 12.59 -5.13
C SER A 115 -6.76 11.89 -6.45
N ILE A 116 -7.54 12.52 -7.32
CA ILE A 116 -7.74 12.13 -8.72
C ILE A 116 -7.36 13.27 -9.68
N SER A 117 -6.73 14.34 -9.17
CA SER A 117 -6.38 15.54 -9.93
C SER A 117 -5.34 15.28 -11.03
N GLU A 118 -4.46 14.30 -10.82
CA GLU A 118 -3.40 13.90 -11.75
C GLU A 118 -3.67 12.53 -12.40
N GLY A 119 -4.91 12.04 -12.34
CA GLY A 119 -5.34 10.73 -12.83
C GLY A 119 -5.90 9.84 -11.73
N THR A 120 -6.48 8.70 -12.12
CA THR A 120 -7.11 7.74 -11.20
C THR A 120 -6.10 6.73 -10.65
N HIS A 121 -5.27 6.18 -11.53
CA HIS A 121 -4.24 5.19 -11.25
C HIS A 121 -3.04 5.34 -12.20
N TRP A 122 -1.90 4.75 -11.85
CA TRP A 122 -0.76 4.61 -12.79
C TRP A 122 -1.07 3.63 -13.94
N HIS A 123 -2.06 2.74 -13.78
CA HIS A 123 -2.56 1.85 -14.82
C HIS A 123 -3.84 2.39 -15.45
N ALA A 124 -4.17 1.90 -16.64
CA ALA A 124 -5.44 2.21 -17.29
C ALA A 124 -6.64 1.91 -16.38
N ASP A 125 -7.71 2.70 -16.57
CA ASP A 125 -8.98 2.47 -15.90
C ASP A 125 -9.49 1.06 -16.17
N HIS A 126 -10.16 0.49 -15.17
CA HIS A 126 -10.71 -0.85 -15.30
C HIS A 126 -11.90 -0.84 -16.26
N SER A 127 -11.87 -1.70 -17.29
CA SER A 127 -12.89 -1.78 -18.35
C SER A 127 -14.12 -2.62 -17.99
N ASP A 128 -14.10 -3.42 -16.91
CA ASP A 128 -15.08 -4.49 -16.70
C ASP A 128 -15.59 -4.58 -15.25
N GLY A 129 -16.56 -3.74 -14.89
CA GLY A 129 -17.34 -3.85 -13.64
C GLY A 129 -16.61 -3.49 -12.34
N LEU A 130 -15.28 -3.36 -12.37
CA LEU A 130 -14.48 -2.79 -11.28
C LEU A 130 -14.69 -1.27 -11.23
N LYS A 131 -14.80 -0.72 -10.02
CA LYS A 131 -15.06 0.71 -9.83
C LYS A 131 -13.76 1.51 -9.94
N ASN A 132 -13.74 2.48 -10.85
CA ASN A 132 -12.73 3.54 -10.86
C ASN A 132 -13.09 4.61 -9.81
N PRO A 133 -12.09 5.29 -9.23
CA PRO A 133 -12.32 6.24 -8.16
C PRO A 133 -12.94 7.55 -8.64
N ASP A 134 -13.76 8.14 -7.78
CA ASP A 134 -14.41 9.43 -7.96
C ASP A 134 -14.19 10.33 -6.72
N ALA A 135 -14.73 11.56 -6.74
CA ALA A 135 -14.60 12.49 -5.62
C ALA A 135 -15.16 11.91 -4.30
N ARG A 136 -16.22 11.09 -4.35
CA ARG A 136 -16.77 10.42 -3.17
C ARG A 136 -15.81 9.37 -2.62
N SER A 137 -15.12 8.65 -3.49
CA SER A 137 -14.07 7.71 -3.14
C SER A 137 -12.92 8.42 -2.43
N VAL A 138 -12.46 9.56 -2.96
CA VAL A 138 -11.42 10.38 -2.31
C VAL A 138 -11.83 10.83 -0.91
N MET A 139 -13.04 11.37 -0.74
CA MET A 139 -13.54 11.76 0.60
C MET A 139 -13.59 10.57 1.57
N ARG A 140 -14.08 9.42 1.10
CA ARG A 140 -14.12 8.18 1.89
C ARG A 140 -12.73 7.73 2.28
N TRP A 141 -11.76 7.73 1.35
CA TRP A 141 -10.39 7.31 1.63
C TRP A 141 -9.72 8.19 2.68
N ARG A 142 -9.91 9.51 2.62
CA ARG A 142 -9.38 10.44 3.65
C ARG A 142 -9.89 10.07 5.04
N ARG A 143 -11.18 9.78 5.15
CA ARG A 143 -11.79 9.31 6.40
C ARG A 143 -11.15 7.99 6.85
N GLU A 144 -11.07 7.00 5.97
CA GLU A 144 -10.49 5.70 6.29
C GLU A 144 -9.02 5.83 6.74
N PHE A 145 -8.21 6.67 6.08
CA PHE A 145 -6.84 6.92 6.54
C PHE A 145 -6.79 7.63 7.90
N SER A 146 -7.72 8.55 8.20
CA SER A 146 -7.78 9.20 9.51
C SER A 146 -8.01 8.22 10.67
N GLU A 147 -8.74 7.13 10.41
CA GLU A 147 -9.01 6.09 11.41
C GLU A 147 -7.75 5.30 11.82
N LEU A 148 -6.68 5.31 11.00
CA LEU A 148 -5.41 4.65 11.34
C LEU A 148 -4.80 5.16 12.65
N THR A 149 -5.03 6.42 12.98
CA THR A 149 -4.49 7.05 14.21
C THR A 149 -5.00 6.38 15.49
N GLN A 150 -6.06 5.58 15.42
CA GLN A 150 -6.57 4.80 16.54
C GLN A 150 -5.66 3.63 16.92
N CYS A 151 -4.83 3.13 15.98
CA CYS A 151 -4.05 1.92 16.16
C CYS A 151 -2.57 2.05 15.74
N VAL A 152 -2.23 3.04 14.93
CA VAL A 152 -0.89 3.27 14.41
C VAL A 152 -0.48 4.72 14.68
N PRO A 153 0.62 4.97 15.41
CA PRO A 153 1.12 6.32 15.59
C PRO A 153 1.48 6.96 14.25
N SER A 154 0.95 8.15 13.95
CA SER A 154 1.19 8.79 12.65
C SER A 154 2.66 9.10 12.38
N HIS A 155 3.48 9.30 13.43
CA HIS A 155 4.90 9.64 13.29
C HIS A 155 5.76 8.49 12.76
N ILE A 156 5.26 7.25 12.77
CA ILE A 156 5.96 6.10 12.14
C ILE A 156 5.53 5.87 10.69
N ILE A 157 4.66 6.72 10.15
CA ILE A 157 4.19 6.66 8.76
C ILE A 157 4.74 7.88 8.03
N ILE A 158 5.49 7.65 6.96
CA ILE A 158 6.07 8.70 6.12
C ILE A 158 5.58 8.50 4.69
N ASN A 159 4.85 9.49 4.17
CA ASN A 159 4.37 9.48 2.81
C ASN A 159 5.43 10.06 1.87
N CYS A 160 6.04 9.19 1.06
CA CYS A 160 7.06 9.55 0.07
C CYS A 160 6.50 9.58 -1.36
N SER A 161 5.18 9.57 -1.51
CA SER A 161 4.52 9.75 -2.81
C SER A 161 4.87 11.13 -3.37
N ARG A 162 5.24 11.21 -4.66
CA ARG A 162 5.63 12.47 -5.33
C ARG A 162 4.52 13.53 -5.25
N HIS A 163 3.27 13.06 -5.33
CA HIS A 163 2.08 13.85 -5.10
C HIS A 163 1.22 13.17 -4.02
N THR A 164 0.70 13.94 -3.07
CA THR A 164 -0.31 13.45 -2.13
C THR A 164 -1.09 14.59 -1.48
N GLU A 165 -2.40 14.41 -1.37
CA GLU A 165 -3.32 15.25 -0.60
C GLU A 165 -3.58 14.70 0.82
N LEU A 166 -2.94 13.58 1.21
CA LEU A 166 -2.95 13.13 2.59
C LEU A 166 -2.03 14.00 3.44
N SER A 167 -2.62 14.87 4.26
CA SER A 167 -1.90 15.72 5.23
C SER A 167 -1.67 15.05 6.59
N LEU A 168 -2.21 13.85 6.81
CA LEU A 168 -2.15 13.14 8.09
C LEU A 168 -0.75 12.64 8.44
N PHE A 169 0.08 12.36 7.44
CA PHE A 169 1.39 11.76 7.59
C PHE A 169 2.49 12.75 7.22
N LYS A 170 3.66 12.60 7.84
CA LYS A 170 4.84 13.37 7.45
C LYS A 170 5.14 13.06 5.98
N LYS A 171 5.38 14.10 5.18
CA LYS A 171 5.88 13.96 3.80
C LYS A 171 7.40 14.04 3.79
N ALA A 172 8.04 13.28 2.91
CA ALA A 172 9.50 13.31 2.71
C ALA A 172 9.85 12.78 1.31
N ASP A 173 11.01 13.14 0.80
CA ASP A 173 11.55 12.52 -0.41
C ASP A 173 12.01 11.08 -0.14
N LEU A 174 11.75 10.18 -1.08
CA LEU A 174 12.04 8.75 -0.92
C LEU A 174 13.53 8.51 -0.73
N GLU A 175 14.36 9.14 -1.55
CA GLU A 175 15.82 8.99 -1.53
C GLU A 175 16.41 9.43 -0.19
N GLU A 176 15.97 10.58 0.34
CA GLU A 176 16.37 11.08 1.65
C GLU A 176 15.96 10.12 2.77
N GLN A 177 14.73 9.61 2.69
CA GLN A 177 14.20 8.68 3.69
C GLN A 177 14.96 7.34 3.68
N LEU A 178 15.29 6.82 2.50
CA LEU A 178 16.09 5.60 2.37
C LEU A 178 17.52 5.80 2.87
N ALA A 179 18.15 6.94 2.58
CA ALA A 179 19.46 7.29 3.11
C ALA A 179 19.46 7.37 4.65
N ALA A 180 18.44 8.00 5.24
CA ALA A 180 18.26 8.07 6.68
C ALA A 180 18.10 6.67 7.31
N CYS A 181 17.32 5.78 6.67
CA CYS A 181 17.14 4.41 7.15
C CYS A 181 18.45 3.60 7.13
N LYS A 182 19.24 3.72 6.06
CA LYS A 182 20.55 3.05 5.95
C LYS A 182 21.49 3.46 7.09
N ASN A 183 21.55 4.75 7.40
CA ASN A 183 22.40 5.28 8.48
C ASN A 183 22.01 4.74 9.86
N ILE A 184 20.72 4.52 10.10
CA ILE A 184 20.23 3.94 11.37
C ILE A 184 20.58 2.46 11.44
N LEU A 185 20.41 1.73 10.33
CA LEU A 185 20.71 0.29 10.25
C LEU A 185 22.21 -0.01 10.33
N SER A 186 23.08 0.88 9.84
CA SER A 186 24.54 0.71 9.92
C SER A 186 25.13 1.01 11.31
N ARG A 187 24.35 1.59 12.22
CA ARG A 187 24.81 2.04 13.55
C ARG A 187 24.31 1.16 14.71
N GLY A 188 23.47 0.16 14.44
CA GLY A 188 22.96 -0.80 15.41
C GLY A 188 23.46 -2.20 15.13
#